data_AF-A0A522QH01-F1
#
_entry.id   AF-A0A522QH01-F1
#
_cell.length_a   1.000
_cell.length_b   1.000
_cell.length_c   1.000
_cell.angle_alpha   90.00
_cell.angle_beta   90.00
_cell.angle_gamma   90.00
#
_symmetry.space_group_name_H-M   'P 1'
#
loop_
_entity.id
_entity.type
_entity.pdbx_description
1 polymer ?
#
loop_
_entity_poly.entity_id
_entity_poly.type
_entity_poly.pdbx_seq_one_letter_code
_entity_poly.pdbx_strand_id
1 'polypeptide(L)'
;MSDAHGSGLPLGGAGMSVASYLDFITKEYLGDYVRNGGAAVRFVVAGDDEVAARWHDRLRAAASGDGYLCVAIDTAEVRVHMIDHLYAAVARQVDWRALARRQVYAAWDEIGLSPPTADLLTVAAIAEHHEVDPREAARSIRRRLESLLLHDASLAREFRLAILRLCQGELGTGELAGDEREAVLSWLRVEPVALRALRSASLYARVGRHNARSLLTSLAAWRARVSGTGLVLDLDLHRLAVTRRPPLEQRAGTYYTKASVLDAYEVLRQLLDATDDLRAVFAAVTLPPALVSDELRGLPAYSALQLRVIDEVRDRRRTNPYAALIRLETRLEATQ
;
A
#
# COMPACT_ATOMS: atom_id res chain seq x y z
N MET A 1 21.12 -16.61 45.97
CA MET A 1 21.97 -17.25 44.94
C MET A 1 21.15 -18.40 44.36
N SER A 2 20.53 -18.34 43.19
CA SER A 2 20.82 -17.59 41.97
C SER A 2 19.51 -17.14 41.34
N ASP A 3 19.54 -15.94 40.76
CA ASP A 3 18.43 -15.20 40.19
C ASP A 3 17.76 -15.91 39.00
N ALA A 4 16.43 -15.90 39.01
CA ALA A 4 15.63 -16.11 37.81
C ALA A 4 15.63 -14.81 37.00
N HIS A 5 16.35 -14.79 35.89
CA HIS A 5 16.23 -13.72 34.89
C HIS A 5 14.85 -13.78 34.23
N GLY A 6 13.86 -13.14 34.86
CA GLY A 6 12.68 -12.66 34.15
C GLY A 6 13.09 -11.50 33.25
N SER A 7 13.19 -11.73 31.94
CA SER A 7 13.33 -10.66 30.95
C SER A 7 12.00 -9.91 30.77
N GLY A 8 11.45 -9.38 31.85
CA GLY A 8 10.34 -8.45 31.79
C GLY A 8 10.89 -7.06 31.51
N LEU A 9 11.23 -6.75 30.26
CA LEU A 9 11.40 -5.35 29.87
C LEU A 9 10.05 -4.67 30.09
N PRO A 10 9.90 -3.71 31.03
CA PRO A 10 8.62 -3.03 31.20
C PRO A 10 8.35 -2.30 29.89
N LEU A 11 7.23 -2.53 29.21
CA LEU A 11 6.89 -1.89 27.94
C LEU A 11 6.38 -0.45 28.17
N GLY A 12 7.14 0.38 28.90
CA GLY A 12 6.83 1.77 29.22
C GLY A 12 6.96 2.77 28.05
N GLY A 13 6.09 3.78 28.11
CA GLY A 13 5.95 4.97 27.27
C GLY A 13 4.54 5.54 27.50
N ALA A 14 4.38 6.84 27.76
CA ALA A 14 3.04 7.41 27.97
C ALA A 14 2.18 7.24 26.71
N GLY A 15 0.91 6.86 26.86
CA GLY A 15 -0.01 6.76 25.74
C GLY A 15 -0.26 8.14 25.11
N MET A 16 -0.22 8.23 23.79
CA MET A 16 -0.61 9.43 23.04
C MET A 16 -2.11 9.38 22.71
N SER A 17 -2.77 10.52 22.59
CA SER A 17 -4.15 10.52 22.08
C SER A 17 -4.16 10.24 20.58
N VAL A 18 -5.26 9.66 20.08
CA VAL A 18 -5.46 9.49 18.62
C VAL A 18 -5.29 10.83 17.89
N ALA A 19 -5.84 11.92 18.45
CA ALA A 19 -5.77 13.24 17.83
C ALA A 19 -4.34 13.76 17.70
N SER A 20 -3.57 13.74 18.78
CA SER A 20 -2.21 14.26 18.77
C SER A 20 -1.31 13.50 17.79
N TYR A 21 -1.46 12.18 17.71
CA TYR A 21 -0.64 11.39 16.79
C TYR A 21 -1.05 11.60 15.33
N LEU A 22 -2.35 11.76 15.08
CA LEU A 22 -2.85 12.01 13.74
C LEU A 22 -2.44 13.38 13.21
N ASP A 23 -2.48 14.41 14.06
CA ASP A 23 -2.00 15.75 13.71
C ASP A 23 -0.50 15.70 13.33
N PHE A 24 0.29 14.95 14.10
CA PHE A 24 1.69 14.72 13.79
C PHE A 24 1.89 13.99 12.45
N ILE A 25 1.16 12.89 12.19
CA ILE A 25 1.26 12.16 10.93
C ILE A 25 0.86 13.03 9.74
N THR A 26 -0.23 13.76 9.88
CA THR A 26 -0.74 14.63 8.82
C THR A 26 0.30 15.70 8.48
N LYS A 27 0.93 16.31 9.49
CA LYS A 27 1.94 17.36 9.27
C LYS A 27 3.27 16.81 8.76
N GLU A 28 3.86 15.86 9.48
CA GLU A 28 5.26 15.46 9.27
C GLU A 28 5.41 14.35 8.22
N TYR A 29 4.43 13.45 8.11
CA TYR A 29 4.45 12.38 7.11
C TYR A 29 3.67 12.75 5.86
N LEU A 30 2.35 12.92 5.95
CA LEU A 30 1.48 13.12 4.77
C LEU A 30 1.62 14.52 4.15
N GLY A 31 1.98 15.52 4.96
CA GLY A 31 2.23 16.89 4.53
C GLY A 31 3.63 17.11 3.97
N ASP A 32 4.61 16.30 4.38
CA ASP A 32 6.03 16.51 4.07
C ASP A 32 6.74 15.22 3.64
N TYR A 33 7.22 14.38 4.58
CA TYR A 33 8.16 13.30 4.26
C TYR A 33 7.66 12.33 3.18
N VAL A 34 6.42 11.84 3.31
CA VAL A 34 5.81 10.90 2.36
C VAL A 34 5.39 11.61 1.08
N ARG A 35 4.93 12.87 1.19
CA ARG A 35 4.59 13.70 0.02
C ARG A 35 5.79 13.93 -0.88
N ASN A 36 6.97 14.09 -0.27
CA ASN A 36 8.25 14.26 -0.95
C ASN A 36 8.93 12.94 -1.35
N GLY A 37 8.18 11.84 -1.33
CA GLY A 37 8.61 10.54 -1.88
C GLY A 37 9.18 9.57 -0.85
N GLY A 38 9.27 9.94 0.43
CA GLY A 38 9.66 9.03 1.51
C GLY A 38 8.65 7.92 1.75
N ALA A 39 9.07 6.89 2.48
CA ALA A 39 8.18 5.83 2.93
C ALA A 39 8.40 5.51 4.42
N ALA A 40 7.32 5.27 5.15
CA ALA A 40 7.37 4.95 6.56
C ALA A 40 6.36 3.85 6.91
N VAL A 41 6.78 2.93 7.78
CA VAL A 41 5.90 1.93 8.40
C VAL A 41 5.90 2.18 9.91
N ARG A 42 4.72 2.31 10.49
CA ARG A 42 4.51 2.62 11.92
C ARG A 42 3.57 1.60 12.53
N PHE A 43 3.91 1.12 13.71
CA PHE A 43 3.13 0.16 14.48
C PHE A 43 2.32 0.92 15.52
N VAL A 44 1.00 0.76 15.47
CA VAL A 44 0.05 1.47 16.32
C VAL A 44 -0.59 0.48 17.26
N VAL A 45 -0.27 0.58 18.54
CA VAL A 45 -0.91 -0.20 19.60
C VAL A 45 -2.13 0.57 20.07
N ALA A 46 -3.31 0.12 19.67
CA ALA A 46 -4.57 0.68 20.15
C ALA A 46 -4.87 0.17 21.57
N GLY A 47 -5.33 1.05 22.47
CA GLY A 47 -5.67 0.66 23.85
C GLY A 47 -6.83 -0.33 23.95
N ASP A 48 -7.80 -0.19 23.05
CA ASP A 48 -9.00 -1.02 22.92
C ASP A 48 -9.57 -0.89 21.50
N ASP A 49 -10.66 -1.63 21.23
CA ASP A 49 -11.32 -1.67 19.92
C ASP A 49 -11.95 -0.32 19.55
N GLU A 50 -12.40 0.49 20.51
CA GLU A 50 -12.97 1.81 20.25
C GLU A 50 -11.90 2.82 19.81
N VAL A 51 -10.72 2.74 20.43
CA VAL A 51 -9.52 3.50 20.04
C VAL A 51 -9.07 3.09 18.64
N ALA A 52 -9.04 1.78 18.34
CA ALA A 52 -8.68 1.27 17.03
C ALA A 52 -9.64 1.78 15.95
N ALA A 53 -10.96 1.63 16.15
CA ALA A 53 -11.96 2.11 15.20
C ALA A 53 -11.82 3.61 14.92
N ARG A 54 -11.67 4.42 15.98
CA ARG A 54 -11.47 5.87 15.85
C ARG A 54 -10.16 6.22 15.13
N TRP A 55 -9.10 5.45 15.36
CA TRP A 55 -7.83 5.59 14.67
C TRP A 55 -7.98 5.35 13.16
N HIS A 56 -8.57 4.22 12.77
CA HIS A 56 -8.78 3.85 11.36
C HIS A 56 -9.63 4.88 10.62
N ASP A 57 -10.75 5.31 11.21
CA ASP A 57 -11.64 6.28 10.58
C ASP A 57 -10.98 7.63 10.37
N ARG A 58 -10.23 8.11 11.37
CA ARG A 58 -9.58 9.41 11.25
C ARG A 58 -8.34 9.37 10.35
N LEU A 59 -7.57 8.28 10.34
CA LEU A 59 -6.47 8.10 9.39
C LEU A 59 -6.98 8.12 7.95
N ARG A 60 -8.07 7.39 7.68
CA ARG A 60 -8.71 7.39 6.36
C ARG A 60 -9.16 8.80 5.96
N ALA A 61 -9.84 9.52 6.85
CA ALA A 61 -10.31 10.87 6.59
C ALA A 61 -9.14 11.84 6.30
N ALA A 62 -8.07 11.80 7.10
CA ALA A 62 -6.88 12.64 6.90
C ALA A 62 -6.18 12.33 5.58
N ALA A 63 -5.92 11.05 5.30
CA ALA A 63 -5.28 10.61 4.07
C ALA A 63 -6.07 11.01 2.81
N SER A 64 -7.39 10.75 2.80
CA SER A 64 -8.25 11.12 1.68
C SER A 64 -8.39 12.63 1.51
N GLY A 65 -8.44 13.40 2.60
CA GLY A 65 -8.44 14.87 2.57
C GLY A 65 -7.20 15.45 1.88
N ASP A 66 -6.06 14.78 2.04
CA ASP A 66 -4.77 15.18 1.46
C ASP A 66 -4.49 14.60 0.06
N GLY A 67 -5.44 13.85 -0.51
CA GLY A 67 -5.37 13.26 -1.85
C GLY A 67 -4.74 11.86 -1.93
N TYR A 68 -4.29 11.30 -0.80
CA TYR A 68 -3.75 9.94 -0.75
C TYR A 68 -4.84 8.89 -1.00
N LEU A 69 -4.46 7.77 -1.61
CA LEU A 69 -5.31 6.58 -1.61
C LEU A 69 -5.07 5.84 -0.29
N CYS A 70 -6.05 5.93 0.61
CA CYS A 70 -6.06 5.16 1.84
C CYS A 70 -6.70 3.79 1.58
N VAL A 71 -5.93 2.71 1.79
CA VAL A 71 -6.37 1.33 1.64
C VAL A 71 -6.46 0.71 3.02
N ALA A 72 -7.68 0.46 3.48
CA ALA A 72 -7.92 -0.29 4.72
C ALA A 72 -7.85 -1.80 4.44
N ILE A 73 -7.16 -2.53 5.32
CA ILE A 73 -6.88 -3.95 5.17
C ILE A 73 -7.10 -4.63 6.53
N ASP A 74 -8.23 -5.31 6.66
CA ASP A 74 -8.53 -6.14 7.83
C ASP A 74 -8.00 -7.57 7.61
N THR A 75 -7.19 -8.04 8.55
CA THR A 75 -6.67 -9.42 8.55
C THR A 75 -7.74 -10.49 8.77
N ALA A 76 -8.93 -10.15 9.25
CA ALA A 76 -10.09 -11.03 9.21
C ALA A 76 -10.49 -11.40 7.79
N GLU A 77 -10.30 -10.50 6.82
CA GLU A 77 -10.74 -10.69 5.43
C GLU A 77 -9.57 -11.02 4.49
N VAL A 78 -8.43 -10.36 4.71
CA VAL A 78 -7.25 -10.47 3.84
C VAL A 78 -6.18 -11.31 4.53
N ARG A 79 -5.75 -12.39 3.87
CA ARG A 79 -4.61 -13.21 4.32
C ARG A 79 -3.29 -12.46 4.11
N VAL A 80 -2.97 -11.47 4.96
CA VAL A 80 -1.77 -10.61 4.83
C VAL A 80 -0.43 -11.35 4.91
N HIS A 81 -0.42 -12.58 5.44
CA HIS A 81 0.76 -13.46 5.39
C HIS A 81 1.13 -13.91 3.97
N MET A 82 0.26 -13.64 3.00
CA MET A 82 0.49 -13.84 1.57
C MET A 82 0.61 -12.47 0.89
N ILE A 83 1.82 -12.10 0.46
CA ILE A 83 2.10 -10.78 -0.13
C ILE A 83 1.24 -10.46 -1.37
N ASP A 84 0.87 -11.48 -2.15
CA ASP A 84 -0.01 -11.35 -3.30
C ASP A 84 -1.45 -11.01 -2.93
N HIS A 85 -1.92 -11.44 -1.77
CA HIS A 85 -3.23 -11.02 -1.27
C HIS A 85 -3.20 -9.60 -0.71
N LEU A 86 -2.11 -9.19 -0.07
CA LEU A 86 -1.91 -7.80 0.34
C LEU A 86 -1.94 -6.88 -0.90
N TYR A 87 -1.15 -7.21 -1.93
CA TYR A 87 -1.16 -6.48 -3.19
C TYR A 87 -2.55 -6.47 -3.84
N ALA A 88 -3.25 -7.61 -3.89
CA ALA A 88 -4.60 -7.67 -4.46
C ALA A 88 -5.60 -6.77 -3.72
N ALA A 89 -5.52 -6.70 -2.38
CA ALA A 89 -6.36 -5.83 -1.58
C ALA A 89 -6.14 -4.34 -1.91
N VAL A 90 -4.88 -3.94 -2.11
CA VAL A 90 -4.52 -2.59 -2.58
C VAL A 90 -5.00 -2.37 -4.01
N ALA A 91 -4.65 -3.27 -4.93
CA ALA A 91 -4.89 -3.13 -6.37
C ALA A 91 -6.38 -3.02 -6.73
N ARG A 92 -7.28 -3.65 -5.96
CA ARG A 92 -8.73 -3.55 -6.20
C ARG A 92 -9.33 -2.18 -5.83
N GLN A 93 -8.67 -1.42 -4.95
CA GLN A 93 -9.12 -0.09 -4.54
C GLN A 93 -8.54 1.03 -5.42
N VAL A 94 -7.70 0.69 -6.39
CA VAL A 94 -7.11 1.65 -7.33
C VAL A 94 -8.04 1.90 -8.51
N ASP A 95 -8.31 3.18 -8.79
CA ASP A 95 -8.91 3.60 -10.06
C ASP A 95 -7.85 3.63 -11.16
N TRP A 96 -7.54 2.45 -11.70
CA TRP A 96 -6.53 2.26 -12.74
C TRP A 96 -6.81 3.08 -14.00
N ARG A 97 -8.09 3.21 -14.38
CA ARG A 97 -8.48 3.96 -15.58
C ARG A 97 -8.28 5.45 -15.36
N ALA A 98 -8.68 6.00 -14.21
CA ALA A 98 -8.42 7.40 -13.92
C ALA A 98 -6.92 7.73 -13.88
N LEU A 99 -6.09 6.86 -13.30
CA LEU A 99 -4.62 7.04 -13.30
C LEU A 99 -4.04 6.95 -14.73
N ALA A 100 -4.46 5.97 -15.54
CA ALA A 100 -4.03 5.87 -16.94
C ALA A 100 -4.43 7.11 -17.75
N ARG A 101 -5.66 7.60 -17.58
CA ARG A 101 -6.14 8.84 -18.22
C ARG A 101 -5.32 10.06 -17.83
N ARG A 102 -4.99 10.22 -16.55
CA ARG A 102 -4.10 11.30 -16.07
C ARG A 102 -2.70 11.20 -16.68
N GLN A 103 -2.14 9.99 -16.76
CA GLN A 103 -0.85 9.74 -17.40
C GLN A 103 -0.86 10.11 -18.89
N VAL A 104 -1.93 9.76 -19.60
CA VAL A 104 -2.10 10.09 -21.03
C VAL A 104 -2.30 11.57 -21.24
N TYR A 105 -3.12 12.22 -20.41
CA TYR A 105 -3.31 13.66 -20.44
C TYR A 105 -1.97 14.39 -20.29
N ALA A 106 -1.19 14.04 -19.26
CA ALA A 106 0.12 14.64 -19.03
C ALA A 106 1.08 14.39 -20.20
N ALA A 107 1.07 13.19 -20.79
CA ALA A 107 1.91 12.88 -21.94
C ALA A 107 1.55 13.68 -23.20
N TRP A 108 0.26 13.97 -23.43
CA TRP A 108 -0.19 14.87 -24.51
C TRP A 108 0.25 16.31 -24.27
N ASP A 109 0.09 16.80 -23.04
CA ASP A 109 0.49 18.14 -22.62
C ASP A 109 2.01 18.37 -22.82
N GLU A 110 2.83 17.41 -22.40
CA GLU A 110 4.30 17.46 -22.52
C GLU A 110 4.81 17.50 -23.96
N ILE A 111 4.06 16.98 -24.93
CA ILE A 111 4.42 17.04 -26.36
C ILE A 111 3.79 18.24 -27.08
N GLY A 112 3.14 19.15 -26.34
CA GLY A 112 2.55 20.37 -26.86
C GLY A 112 1.20 20.18 -27.56
N LEU A 113 0.53 19.04 -27.34
CA LEU A 113 -0.79 18.72 -27.90
C LEU A 113 -1.81 18.54 -26.77
N SER A 114 -1.91 19.54 -25.89
CA SER A 114 -2.73 19.50 -24.68
C SER A 114 -4.19 19.15 -24.99
N PRO A 115 -4.81 18.20 -24.26
CA PRO A 115 -6.21 17.86 -24.49
C PRO A 115 -7.16 19.01 -24.15
N PRO A 116 -8.22 19.25 -24.96
CA PRO A 116 -9.16 20.33 -24.70
C PRO A 116 -10.00 20.10 -23.43
N THR A 117 -10.26 18.83 -23.10
CA THR A 117 -10.89 18.42 -21.84
C THR A 117 -10.27 17.11 -21.36
N ALA A 118 -10.44 16.80 -20.07
CA ALA A 118 -9.90 15.58 -19.48
C ALA A 118 -10.44 14.27 -20.09
N ASP A 119 -11.60 14.31 -20.75
CA ASP A 119 -12.26 13.15 -21.37
C ASP A 119 -11.86 12.95 -22.84
N LEU A 120 -11.31 13.97 -23.51
CA LEU A 120 -10.98 13.92 -24.94
C LEU A 120 -9.50 13.57 -25.14
N LEU A 121 -9.15 12.32 -24.86
CA LEU A 121 -7.76 11.81 -24.91
C LEU A 121 -7.43 11.02 -26.18
N THR A 122 -8.43 10.73 -27.01
CA THR A 122 -8.24 9.92 -28.21
C THR A 122 -7.37 10.65 -29.23
N VAL A 123 -6.60 9.90 -30.02
CA VAL A 123 -5.78 10.49 -31.10
C VAL A 123 -6.63 11.30 -32.06
N ALA A 124 -7.81 10.81 -32.43
CA ALA A 124 -8.69 11.49 -33.39
C ALA A 124 -9.13 12.87 -32.85
N ALA A 125 -9.59 12.92 -31.60
CA ALA A 125 -10.04 14.17 -30.98
C ALA A 125 -8.89 15.19 -30.81
N ILE A 126 -7.70 14.71 -30.42
CA ILE A 126 -6.52 15.57 -30.27
C ILE A 126 -6.03 16.09 -31.63
N ALA A 127 -5.99 15.22 -32.64
CA ALA A 127 -5.55 15.60 -33.98
C ALA A 127 -6.51 16.62 -34.63
N GLU A 128 -7.82 16.45 -34.44
CA GLU A 128 -8.83 17.40 -34.88
C GLU A 128 -8.68 18.75 -34.17
N HIS A 129 -8.52 18.76 -32.84
CA HIS A 129 -8.39 19.99 -32.06
C HIS A 129 -7.15 20.83 -32.41
N HIS A 130 -6.02 20.16 -32.64
CA HIS A 130 -4.74 20.82 -32.95
C HIS A 130 -4.45 20.95 -34.45
N GLU A 131 -5.38 20.54 -35.31
CA GLU A 131 -5.24 20.56 -36.77
C GLU A 131 -3.97 19.85 -37.29
N VAL A 132 -3.63 18.70 -36.67
CA VAL A 132 -2.45 17.90 -37.03
C VAL A 132 -2.83 16.57 -37.69
N ASP A 133 -1.88 15.96 -38.40
CA ASP A 133 -2.09 14.62 -38.97
C ASP A 133 -2.27 13.57 -37.84
N PRO A 134 -3.36 12.77 -37.85
CA PRO A 134 -3.61 11.77 -36.81
C PRO A 134 -2.53 10.69 -36.68
N ARG A 135 -1.82 10.34 -37.75
CA ARG A 135 -0.75 9.33 -37.71
C ARG A 135 0.51 9.89 -37.06
N GLU A 136 0.83 11.16 -37.32
CA GLU A 136 1.91 11.88 -36.64
C GLU A 136 1.60 12.03 -35.15
N ALA A 137 0.39 12.47 -34.79
CA ALA A 137 -0.06 12.56 -33.40
C ALA A 137 0.04 11.19 -32.69
N ALA A 138 -0.48 10.12 -33.31
CA ALA A 138 -0.40 8.75 -32.79
C ALA A 138 1.04 8.27 -32.57
N ARG A 139 1.96 8.63 -33.46
CA ARG A 139 3.37 8.25 -33.35
C ARG A 139 4.06 9.01 -32.22
N SER A 140 3.78 10.30 -32.08
CA SER A 140 4.38 11.14 -31.05
C SER A 140 3.92 10.74 -29.64
N ILE A 141 2.62 10.53 -29.43
CA ILE A 141 2.11 10.10 -28.11
C ILE A 141 2.61 8.70 -27.72
N ARG A 142 2.64 7.74 -28.65
CA ARG A 142 3.15 6.40 -28.35
C ARG A 142 4.62 6.43 -27.95
N ARG A 143 5.46 7.15 -28.72
CA ARG A 143 6.88 7.35 -28.37
C ARG A 143 7.03 7.99 -26.99
N ARG A 144 6.18 8.97 -26.66
CA ARG A 144 6.23 9.62 -25.35
C ARG A 144 5.86 8.66 -24.21
N LEU A 145 4.76 7.92 -24.35
CA LEU A 145 4.34 6.92 -23.35
C LEU A 145 5.38 5.81 -23.17
N GLU A 146 5.96 5.31 -24.26
CA GLU A 146 7.06 4.34 -24.21
C GLU A 146 8.29 4.90 -23.50
N SER A 147 8.66 6.15 -23.78
CA SER A 147 9.74 6.85 -23.09
C SER A 147 9.48 6.96 -21.58
N LEU A 148 8.30 7.46 -21.19
CA LEU A 148 7.92 7.67 -19.80
C LEU A 148 7.83 6.37 -18.99
N LEU A 149 7.31 5.30 -19.58
CA LEU A 149 6.98 4.08 -18.86
C LEU A 149 8.07 3.01 -18.99
N LEU A 150 8.61 2.75 -20.19
CA LEU A 150 9.53 1.62 -20.39
C LEU A 150 10.97 1.91 -19.95
N HIS A 151 11.36 3.18 -19.90
CA HIS A 151 12.70 3.60 -19.46
C HIS A 151 12.76 3.88 -17.95
N ASP A 152 11.62 3.84 -17.26
CA ASP A 152 11.58 4.01 -15.81
C ASP A 152 12.08 2.74 -15.12
N ALA A 153 13.32 2.77 -14.63
CA ALA A 153 13.94 1.65 -13.93
C ALA A 153 13.37 1.42 -12.52
N SER A 154 12.62 2.38 -11.96
CA SER A 154 11.97 2.21 -10.65
C SER A 154 10.75 1.30 -10.68
N LEU A 155 10.22 1.01 -11.88
CA LEU A 155 9.05 0.17 -12.07
C LEU A 155 9.44 -1.23 -12.54
N ALA A 156 8.79 -2.25 -12.00
CA ALA A 156 8.91 -3.63 -12.45
C ALA A 156 8.49 -3.75 -13.92
N ARG A 157 9.20 -4.56 -14.71
CA ARG A 157 8.95 -4.71 -16.16
C ARG A 157 7.49 -5.03 -16.49
N GLU A 158 6.90 -5.99 -15.79
CA GLU A 158 5.50 -6.41 -16.00
C GLU A 158 4.53 -5.26 -15.72
N PHE A 159 4.80 -4.46 -14.68
CA PHE A 159 4.02 -3.28 -14.36
C PHE A 159 4.09 -2.22 -15.48
N ARG A 160 5.30 -1.91 -15.97
CA ARG A 160 5.50 -0.96 -17.08
C ARG A 160 4.71 -1.35 -18.32
N LEU A 161 4.73 -2.64 -18.66
CA LEU A 161 3.98 -3.19 -19.80
C LEU A 161 2.47 -3.08 -19.58
N ALA A 162 1.98 -3.47 -18.42
CA ALA A 162 0.56 -3.38 -18.08
C ALA A 162 0.04 -1.94 -18.16
N ILE A 163 0.74 -0.98 -17.53
CA ILE A 163 0.34 0.43 -17.56
C ILE A 163 0.44 1.03 -18.97
N LEU A 164 1.46 0.65 -19.75
CA LEU A 164 1.55 1.09 -21.14
C LEU A 164 0.33 0.64 -21.95
N ARG A 165 -0.13 -0.61 -21.77
CA ARG A 165 -1.35 -1.10 -22.41
C ARG A 165 -2.60 -0.36 -21.96
N LEU A 166 -2.73 -0.09 -20.66
CA LEU A 166 -3.85 0.72 -20.16
C LEU A 166 -3.87 2.12 -20.79
N CYS A 167 -2.72 2.79 -20.84
CA CYS A 167 -2.59 4.12 -21.44
C CYS A 167 -2.91 4.11 -22.95
N GLN A 168 -2.44 3.09 -23.68
CA GLN A 168 -2.75 2.92 -25.10
C GLN A 168 -4.24 2.69 -25.36
N GLY A 169 -4.95 2.03 -24.44
CA GLY A 169 -6.40 1.86 -24.52
C GLY A 169 -7.18 3.19 -24.48
N GLU A 170 -6.65 4.22 -23.82
CA GLU A 170 -7.27 5.56 -23.74
C GLU A 170 -7.07 6.39 -25.02
N LEU A 171 -6.14 5.99 -25.90
CA LEU A 171 -5.84 6.71 -27.15
C LEU A 171 -6.89 6.48 -28.26
N GLY A 172 -7.86 5.60 -28.02
CA GLY A 172 -8.90 5.24 -28.99
C GLY A 172 -8.42 4.14 -29.94
N THR A 173 -8.92 2.92 -29.73
CA THR A 173 -8.73 1.76 -30.60
C THR A 173 -9.97 0.85 -30.52
N GLY A 174 -10.26 0.10 -31.58
CA GLY A 174 -11.49 -0.71 -31.72
C GLY A 174 -11.65 -1.85 -30.71
N GLU A 175 -12.71 -2.66 -30.85
CA GLU A 175 -13.15 -3.68 -29.87
C GLU A 175 -12.04 -4.60 -29.34
N LEU A 176 -11.14 -5.08 -30.20
CA LEU A 176 -10.01 -5.96 -29.82
C LEU A 176 -9.06 -5.33 -28.78
N ALA A 177 -8.90 -4.02 -28.80
CA ALA A 177 -8.09 -3.32 -27.80
C ALA A 177 -8.83 -3.15 -26.47
N GLY A 178 -10.17 -3.14 -26.51
CA GLY A 178 -11.02 -3.20 -25.33
C GLY A 178 -10.81 -4.51 -24.55
N ASP A 179 -10.82 -5.65 -25.24
CA ASP A 179 -10.63 -6.97 -24.63
C ASP A 179 -9.25 -7.13 -23.98
N GLU A 180 -8.19 -6.66 -24.65
CA GLU A 180 -6.83 -6.66 -24.07
C GLU A 180 -6.77 -5.78 -22.81
N ARG A 181 -7.37 -4.59 -22.85
CA ARG A 181 -7.41 -3.67 -21.71
C ARG A 181 -8.10 -4.31 -20.50
N GLU A 182 -9.24 -4.95 -20.71
CA GLU A 182 -9.95 -5.64 -19.61
C GLU A 182 -9.13 -6.80 -19.05
N ALA A 183 -8.48 -7.60 -19.92
CA ALA A 183 -7.59 -8.67 -19.46
C ALA A 183 -6.43 -8.13 -18.59
N VAL A 184 -5.81 -7.01 -19.00
CA VAL A 184 -4.75 -6.34 -18.23
C VAL A 184 -5.28 -5.79 -16.90
N LEU A 185 -6.47 -5.19 -16.88
CA LEU A 185 -7.11 -4.71 -15.65
C LEU A 185 -7.37 -5.86 -14.67
N SER A 186 -7.94 -6.97 -15.15
CA SER A 186 -8.15 -8.15 -14.32
C SER A 186 -6.82 -8.72 -13.80
N TRP A 187 -5.76 -8.73 -14.62
CA TRP A 187 -4.44 -9.14 -14.16
C TRP A 187 -3.88 -8.24 -13.05
N LEU A 188 -3.95 -6.91 -13.22
CA LEU A 188 -3.48 -5.94 -12.23
C LEU A 188 -4.22 -6.08 -10.89
N ARG A 189 -5.53 -6.38 -10.93
CA ARG A 189 -6.40 -6.59 -9.75
C ARG A 189 -6.30 -7.99 -9.14
N VAL A 190 -5.48 -8.86 -9.72
CA VAL A 190 -5.36 -10.28 -9.32
C VAL A 190 -6.72 -10.99 -9.39
N GLU A 191 -7.48 -10.68 -10.44
CA GLU A 191 -8.74 -11.34 -10.79
C GLU A 191 -8.50 -12.51 -11.75
N PRO A 192 -9.44 -13.45 -11.87
CA PRO A 192 -9.31 -14.56 -12.80
C PRO A 192 -9.18 -14.09 -14.26
N VAL A 193 -8.04 -14.37 -14.88
CA VAL A 193 -7.79 -14.11 -16.30
C VAL A 193 -6.98 -15.25 -16.93
N ALA A 194 -7.33 -15.60 -18.17
CA ALA A 194 -6.61 -16.62 -18.91
C ALA A 194 -5.28 -16.04 -19.45
N LEU A 195 -4.15 -16.68 -19.17
CA LEU A 195 -2.82 -16.20 -19.62
C LEU A 195 -2.73 -16.01 -21.14
N ARG A 196 -3.52 -16.74 -21.93
CA ARG A 196 -3.60 -16.54 -23.39
C ARG A 196 -4.08 -15.14 -23.79
N ALA A 197 -4.97 -14.54 -23.00
CA ALA A 197 -5.52 -13.20 -23.24
C ALA A 197 -4.50 -12.09 -22.92
N LEU A 198 -3.41 -12.43 -22.22
CA LEU A 198 -2.36 -11.51 -21.80
C LEU A 198 -1.12 -11.54 -22.70
N ARG A 199 -1.07 -12.44 -23.68
CA ARG A 199 0.11 -12.64 -24.53
C ARG A 199 0.45 -11.40 -25.36
N SER A 200 -0.55 -10.71 -25.89
CA SER A 200 -0.37 -9.48 -26.67
C SER A 200 0.12 -8.29 -25.80
N ALA A 201 -0.20 -8.32 -24.50
CA ALA A 201 0.37 -7.44 -23.49
C ALA A 201 1.78 -7.85 -23.01
N SER A 202 2.35 -8.95 -23.54
CA SER A 202 3.64 -9.51 -23.10
C SER A 202 3.70 -9.85 -21.60
N LEU A 203 2.55 -10.22 -21.03
CA LEU A 203 2.41 -10.66 -19.64
C LEU A 203 2.23 -12.18 -19.62
N TYR A 204 3.22 -12.90 -19.08
CA TYR A 204 3.30 -14.37 -19.16
C TYR A 204 3.11 -15.09 -17.83
N ALA A 205 3.17 -14.37 -16.71
CA ALA A 205 2.98 -14.91 -15.36
C ALA A 205 1.75 -14.28 -14.70
N ARG A 206 1.16 -15.00 -13.74
CA ARG A 206 0.16 -14.42 -12.84
C ARG A 206 0.84 -13.57 -11.79
N VAL A 207 0.11 -12.61 -11.22
CA VAL A 207 0.53 -11.97 -9.98
C VAL A 207 0.51 -13.02 -8.86
N GLY A 208 1.60 -13.09 -8.11
CA GLY A 208 1.78 -14.04 -7.02
C GLY A 208 2.96 -13.65 -6.13
N ARG A 209 3.33 -14.55 -5.20
CA ARG A 209 4.36 -14.30 -4.19
C ARG A 209 5.72 -13.80 -4.73
N HIS A 210 6.03 -14.06 -6.00
CA HIS A 210 7.31 -13.75 -6.62
C HIS A 210 7.39 -12.34 -7.22
N ASN A 211 6.26 -11.73 -7.60
CA ASN A 211 6.23 -10.40 -8.23
C ASN A 211 5.32 -9.41 -7.50
N ALA A 212 4.39 -9.83 -6.65
CA ALA A 212 3.44 -8.95 -5.98
C ALA A 212 4.11 -7.79 -5.22
N ARG A 213 5.27 -8.02 -4.59
CA ARG A 213 6.01 -6.95 -3.90
C ARG A 213 6.53 -5.88 -4.87
N SER A 214 7.19 -6.29 -5.96
CA SER A 214 7.71 -5.34 -6.93
C SER A 214 6.58 -4.60 -7.65
N LEU A 215 5.42 -5.25 -7.85
CA LEU A 215 4.20 -4.59 -8.34
C LEU A 215 3.63 -3.58 -7.32
N LEU A 216 3.63 -3.88 -6.02
CA LEU A 216 3.22 -2.94 -4.98
C LEU A 216 4.11 -1.70 -4.96
N THR A 217 5.44 -1.88 -4.98
CA THR A 217 6.40 -0.77 -5.05
C THR A 217 6.20 0.06 -6.31
N SER A 218 6.00 -0.60 -7.46
CA SER A 218 5.75 0.06 -8.74
C SER A 218 4.45 0.87 -8.73
N LEU A 219 3.38 0.31 -8.16
CA LEU A 219 2.09 0.98 -8.01
C LEU A 219 2.22 2.25 -7.17
N ALA A 220 2.87 2.17 -6.01
CA ALA A 220 3.07 3.31 -5.13
C ALA A 220 3.83 4.44 -5.85
N ALA A 221 4.98 4.10 -6.47
CA ALA A 221 5.81 5.06 -7.19
C ALA A 221 5.10 5.68 -8.40
N TRP A 222 4.39 4.86 -9.19
CA TRP A 222 3.64 5.34 -10.35
C TRP A 222 2.48 6.25 -9.95
N ARG A 223 1.68 5.86 -8.93
CA ARG A 223 0.59 6.69 -8.41
C ARG A 223 1.10 8.05 -7.93
N ALA A 224 2.18 8.06 -7.14
CA ALA A 224 2.80 9.28 -6.61
C ALA A 224 3.15 10.26 -7.72
N ARG A 225 3.81 9.78 -8.77
CA ARG A 225 4.14 10.59 -9.94
C ARG A 225 2.91 11.11 -10.69
N VAL A 226 1.89 10.28 -10.89
CA VAL A 226 0.73 10.65 -11.72
C VAL A 226 -0.26 11.56 -10.98
N SER A 227 -0.39 11.41 -9.67
CA SER A 227 -1.41 12.09 -8.85
C SER A 227 -0.85 13.09 -7.86
N GLY A 228 0.47 13.19 -7.72
CA GLY A 228 1.17 14.04 -6.75
C GLY A 228 1.12 13.52 -5.30
N THR A 229 0.43 12.41 -5.04
CA THR A 229 0.27 11.82 -3.71
C THR A 229 0.39 10.30 -3.76
N GLY A 230 0.71 9.69 -2.64
CA GLY A 230 1.05 8.28 -2.57
C GLY A 230 -0.06 7.38 -2.03
N LEU A 231 0.36 6.32 -1.33
CA LEU A 231 -0.52 5.38 -0.65
C LEU A 231 -0.46 5.56 0.86
N VAL A 232 -1.61 5.42 1.50
CA VAL A 232 -1.72 5.14 2.93
C VAL A 232 -2.24 3.71 3.08
N LEU A 233 -1.46 2.83 3.67
CA LEU A 233 -1.87 1.46 3.99
C LEU A 233 -2.28 1.42 5.46
N ASP A 234 -3.53 1.08 5.72
CA ASP A 234 -4.06 0.93 7.08
C ASP A 234 -4.32 -0.56 7.33
N LEU A 235 -3.37 -1.23 7.98
CA LEU A 235 -3.38 -2.67 8.23
C LEU A 235 -3.85 -2.94 9.66
N ASP A 236 -5.00 -3.60 9.79
CA ASP A 236 -5.50 -4.05 11.09
C ASP A 236 -5.12 -5.52 11.34
N LEU A 237 -4.27 -5.75 12.34
CA LEU A 237 -3.77 -7.06 12.74
C LEU A 237 -4.51 -7.68 13.94
N HIS A 238 -5.63 -7.13 14.41
CA HIS A 238 -6.38 -7.68 15.55
C HIS A 238 -6.69 -9.17 15.38
N ARG A 239 -6.96 -9.61 14.15
CA ARG A 239 -7.24 -11.02 13.87
C ARG A 239 -6.08 -11.96 14.21
N LEU A 240 -4.84 -11.49 14.14
CA LEU A 240 -3.68 -12.30 14.46
C LEU A 240 -3.65 -12.66 15.96
N ALA A 241 -4.30 -11.90 16.84
CA ALA A 241 -4.36 -12.21 18.28
C ALA A 241 -5.22 -13.44 18.62
N VAL A 242 -6.05 -13.93 17.70
CA VAL A 242 -6.91 -15.11 17.94
C VAL A 242 -6.07 -16.39 18.05
N THR A 243 -5.84 -16.84 19.29
CA THR A 243 -4.94 -17.97 19.61
C THR A 243 -5.55 -19.35 19.35
N ARG A 244 -6.87 -19.48 19.46
CA ARG A 244 -7.60 -20.75 19.30
C ARG A 244 -8.52 -20.68 18.10
N ARG A 245 -8.53 -21.75 17.30
CA ARG A 245 -9.45 -21.86 16.16
C ARG A 245 -10.88 -21.97 16.69
N PRO A 246 -11.79 -21.04 16.31
CA PRO A 246 -13.17 -21.14 16.74
C PRO A 246 -13.85 -22.44 16.25
N PRO A 247 -14.83 -22.97 17.00
CA PRO A 247 -15.74 -24.01 16.54
C PRO A 247 -16.40 -23.62 15.21
N LEU A 248 -16.74 -24.61 14.37
CA LEU A 248 -17.20 -24.38 12.99
C LEU A 248 -18.32 -23.33 12.89
N GLU A 249 -19.30 -23.40 13.78
CA GLU A 249 -20.48 -22.52 13.85
C GLU A 249 -20.14 -21.05 14.20
N GLN A 250 -18.98 -20.81 14.80
CA GLN A 250 -18.51 -19.49 15.26
C GLN A 250 -17.35 -18.97 14.40
N ARG A 251 -17.00 -19.67 13.31
CA ARG A 251 -15.92 -19.24 12.41
C ARG A 251 -16.40 -18.08 11.55
N ALA A 252 -16.00 -16.88 11.92
CA ALA A 252 -16.00 -15.71 11.04
C ALA A 252 -14.56 -15.37 10.65
N GLY A 253 -14.30 -15.00 9.40
CA GLY A 253 -12.99 -14.53 8.93
C GLY A 253 -11.84 -15.56 8.94
N THR A 254 -10.65 -15.11 8.58
CA THR A 254 -9.43 -15.92 8.44
C THR A 254 -8.91 -16.36 9.81
N TYR A 255 -8.65 -17.64 10.01
CA TYR A 255 -7.91 -18.10 11.18
C TYR A 255 -6.42 -18.25 10.85
N TYR A 256 -5.57 -17.62 11.66
CA TYR A 256 -4.12 -17.68 11.49
C TYR A 256 -3.52 -18.74 12.41
N THR A 257 -2.91 -19.77 11.81
CA THR A 257 -2.04 -20.67 12.56
C THR A 257 -0.81 -19.92 13.09
N LYS A 258 -0.07 -20.50 14.04
CA LYS A 258 1.18 -19.88 14.50
C LYS A 258 2.15 -19.61 13.35
N ALA A 259 2.31 -20.57 12.43
CA ALA A 259 3.14 -20.39 11.23
C ALA A 259 2.65 -19.20 10.39
N SER A 260 1.34 -19.11 10.14
CA SER A 260 0.76 -17.99 9.37
C SER A 260 0.93 -16.63 10.05
N VAL A 261 1.02 -16.57 11.39
CA VAL A 261 1.35 -15.33 12.10
C VAL A 261 2.81 -14.94 11.87
N LEU A 262 3.73 -15.90 11.96
CA LEU A 262 5.15 -15.65 11.67
C LEU A 262 5.36 -15.22 10.21
N ASP A 263 4.64 -15.83 9.27
CA ASP A 263 4.64 -15.43 7.86
C ASP A 263 4.10 -14.00 7.68
N ALA A 264 3.07 -13.60 8.44
CA ALA A 264 2.58 -12.22 8.45
C ALA A 264 3.65 -11.25 8.98
N TYR A 265 4.33 -11.60 10.07
CA TYR A 265 5.43 -10.80 10.59
C TYR A 265 6.60 -10.72 9.62
N GLU A 266 6.87 -11.78 8.85
CA GLU A 266 7.86 -11.73 7.78
C GLU A 266 7.46 -10.75 6.69
N VAL A 267 6.19 -10.74 6.25
CA VAL A 267 5.69 -9.75 5.29
C VAL A 267 5.85 -8.32 5.82
N LEU A 268 5.56 -8.07 7.10
CA LEU A 268 5.72 -6.75 7.72
C LEU A 268 7.19 -6.34 7.86
N ARG A 269 8.08 -7.28 8.24
CA ARG A 269 9.52 -7.05 8.30
C ARG A 269 10.08 -6.69 6.92
N GLN A 270 9.61 -7.39 5.89
CA GLN A 270 9.96 -7.12 4.51
C GLN A 270 9.42 -5.77 4.00
N LEU A 271 8.26 -5.33 4.50
CA LEU A 271 7.70 -4.02 4.18
C LEU A 271 8.52 -2.89 4.82
N LEU A 272 8.93 -3.06 6.08
CA LEU A 272 9.85 -2.17 6.78
C LEU A 272 11.20 -2.06 6.05
N ASP A 273 11.81 -3.19 5.68
CA ASP A 273 13.09 -3.17 4.96
C ASP A 273 12.96 -2.55 3.56
N ALA A 274 11.77 -2.56 2.97
CA ALA A 274 11.52 -1.98 1.66
C ALA A 274 11.26 -0.47 1.70
N THR A 275 11.34 0.21 2.85
CA THR A 275 11.10 1.67 2.91
C THR A 275 12.09 2.47 2.08
N ASP A 276 13.28 1.93 1.80
CA ASP A 276 14.27 2.57 0.92
C ASP A 276 13.88 2.50 -0.56
N ASP A 277 13.11 1.48 -0.95
CA ASP A 277 12.63 1.27 -2.32
C ASP A 277 11.20 1.79 -2.54
N LEU A 278 10.37 1.75 -1.50
CA LEU A 278 9.01 2.28 -1.51
C LEU A 278 9.04 3.79 -1.63
N ARG A 279 8.13 4.33 -2.44
CA ARG A 279 8.01 5.78 -2.66
C ARG A 279 6.63 6.27 -2.33
N ALA A 280 6.56 7.32 -1.53
CA ALA A 280 5.33 7.94 -1.07
C ALA A 280 4.35 6.91 -0.45
N VAL A 281 4.83 6.12 0.51
CA VAL A 281 3.97 5.18 1.25
C VAL A 281 4.02 5.46 2.73
N PHE A 282 2.86 5.64 3.34
CA PHE A 282 2.71 5.54 4.79
C PHE A 282 1.94 4.27 5.12
N ALA A 283 2.52 3.36 5.91
CA ALA A 283 1.82 2.18 6.39
C ALA A 283 1.62 2.27 7.91
N ALA A 284 0.36 2.31 8.34
CA ALA A 284 -0.04 2.14 9.72
C ALA A 284 -0.40 0.67 9.96
N VAL A 285 0.31 0.02 10.86
CA VAL A 285 0.10 -1.37 11.26
C VAL A 285 -0.51 -1.36 12.66
N THR A 286 -1.82 -1.53 12.75
CA THR A 286 -2.54 -1.50 14.02
C THR A 286 -2.53 -2.88 14.65
N LEU A 287 -2.18 -2.97 15.93
CA LEU A 287 -2.16 -4.20 16.71
C LEU A 287 -2.78 -4.03 18.09
N PRO A 288 -3.45 -5.07 18.63
CA PRO A 288 -3.88 -5.06 20.02
C PRO A 288 -2.68 -5.18 20.97
N PRO A 289 -2.81 -4.72 22.23
CA PRO A 289 -1.71 -4.77 23.21
C PRO A 289 -1.15 -6.17 23.42
N ALA A 290 -1.99 -7.20 23.35
CA ALA A 290 -1.58 -8.59 23.50
C ALA A 290 -0.52 -9.04 22.49
N LEU A 291 -0.57 -8.55 21.24
CA LEU A 291 0.44 -8.89 20.23
C LEU A 291 1.79 -8.19 20.46
N VAL A 292 1.87 -7.24 21.39
CA VAL A 292 3.15 -6.60 21.72
C VAL A 292 3.96 -7.44 22.71
N SER A 293 3.28 -8.08 23.66
CA SER A 293 3.92 -8.73 24.82
C SER A 293 3.83 -10.26 24.82
N ASP A 294 2.96 -10.87 24.03
CA ASP A 294 2.83 -12.33 23.98
C ASP A 294 4.09 -12.99 23.40
N GLU A 295 4.80 -13.77 24.22
CA GLU A 295 6.05 -14.46 23.85
C GLU A 295 5.87 -15.58 22.81
N LEU A 296 4.67 -16.15 22.70
CA LEU A 296 4.39 -17.30 21.85
C LEU A 296 3.88 -16.90 20.47
N ARG A 297 3.23 -15.73 20.37
CA ARG A 297 2.50 -15.29 19.17
C ARG A 297 2.63 -13.80 18.86
N GLY A 298 2.98 -12.97 19.83
CA GLY A 298 3.23 -11.55 19.64
C GLY A 298 4.56 -11.26 18.95
N LEU A 299 4.96 -9.98 18.93
CA LEU A 299 6.23 -9.52 18.38
C LEU A 299 7.46 -10.30 18.92
N PRO A 300 7.55 -10.66 20.22
CA PRO A 300 8.69 -11.44 20.72
C PRO A 300 8.87 -12.81 20.04
N ALA A 301 7.80 -13.39 19.51
CA ALA A 301 7.87 -14.67 18.78
C ALA A 301 8.61 -14.56 17.44
N TYR A 302 8.91 -13.35 16.96
CA TYR A 302 9.62 -13.11 15.71
C TYR A 302 10.63 -11.96 15.84
N SER A 303 11.81 -12.27 16.38
CA SER A 303 12.83 -11.30 16.75
C SER A 303 13.26 -10.37 15.59
N ALA A 304 13.25 -10.85 14.35
CA ALA A 304 13.65 -10.06 13.19
C ALA A 304 12.75 -8.84 12.93
N LEU A 305 11.44 -8.96 13.21
CA LEU A 305 10.52 -7.82 13.21
C LEU A 305 10.65 -7.04 14.51
N GLN A 306 10.69 -7.73 15.65
CA GLN A 306 10.75 -7.11 16.98
C GLN A 306 11.88 -6.07 17.09
N LEU A 307 13.10 -6.41 16.66
CA LEU A 307 14.27 -5.54 16.72
C LEU A 307 14.17 -4.28 15.85
N ARG A 308 13.25 -4.24 14.87
CA ARG A 308 12.98 -3.05 14.04
C ARG A 308 11.88 -2.17 14.61
N VAL A 309 11.07 -2.70 15.52
CA VAL A 309 9.84 -2.07 16.00
C VAL A 309 9.97 -1.58 17.44
N ILE A 310 10.69 -2.31 18.30
CA ILE A 310 10.83 -1.94 19.71
C ILE A 310 11.73 -0.72 19.85
N ASP A 311 11.30 0.22 20.71
CA ASP A 311 12.09 1.38 21.11
C ASP A 311 13.27 0.95 21.99
N GLU A 312 14.47 0.84 21.42
CA GLU A 312 15.69 0.62 22.21
C GLU A 312 16.03 1.83 23.11
N VAL A 313 15.63 3.04 22.68
CA VAL A 313 15.82 4.29 23.41
C VAL A 313 14.48 4.98 23.61
N ARG A 314 14.08 5.15 24.88
CA ARG A 314 12.79 5.76 25.24
C ARG A 314 12.90 6.69 26.44
N ASP A 315 12.07 7.72 26.43
CA ASP A 315 11.84 8.59 27.58
C ASP A 315 10.69 8.05 28.44
N ARG A 316 10.85 8.09 29.78
CA ARG A 316 9.84 7.56 30.72
C ARG A 316 8.57 8.41 30.81
N ARG A 317 8.65 9.68 30.41
CA ARG A 317 7.61 10.71 30.59
C ARG A 317 7.13 11.31 29.27
N ARG A 318 7.88 11.14 28.18
CA ARG A 318 7.55 11.68 26.85
C ARG A 318 7.46 10.58 25.81
N THR A 319 6.38 10.60 25.03
CA THR A 319 6.22 9.74 23.85
C THR A 319 7.03 10.31 22.70
N ASN A 320 7.82 9.47 22.03
CA ASN A 320 8.48 9.84 20.78
C ASN A 320 7.52 9.57 19.61
N PRO A 321 6.96 10.58 18.93
CA PRO A 321 6.05 10.36 17.80
C PRO A 321 6.76 9.78 16.57
N TYR A 322 8.10 9.87 16.49
CA TYR A 322 8.92 9.23 15.46
C TYR A 322 9.33 7.79 15.80
N ALA A 323 8.86 7.23 16.93
CA ALA A 323 9.06 5.83 17.28
C ALA A 323 8.49 4.89 16.21
N ALA A 324 9.08 3.71 16.04
CA ALA A 324 8.50 2.70 15.14
C ALA A 324 7.21 2.13 15.74
N LEU A 325 7.12 2.04 17.07
CA LEU A 325 5.94 1.60 17.82
C LEU A 325 5.34 2.74 18.65
N ILE A 326 4.06 3.03 18.42
CA ILE A 326 3.32 4.10 19.08
C ILE A 326 2.16 3.49 19.83
N ARG A 327 1.92 3.96 21.06
CA ARG A 327 0.81 3.51 21.90
C ARG A 327 -0.25 4.58 21.96
N LEU A 328 -1.46 4.26 21.52
CA LEU A 328 -2.60 5.16 21.54
C LEU A 328 -3.51 4.80 22.70
N GLU A 329 -3.60 5.73 23.66
CA GLU A 329 -4.56 5.65 24.78
C GLU A 329 -4.48 4.34 25.58
N THR A 330 -3.34 3.64 25.53
CA THR A 330 -3.10 2.42 26.31
C THR A 330 -2.93 2.77 27.78
N ARG A 331 -3.71 2.16 28.67
CA ARG A 331 -3.46 2.26 30.11
C ARG A 331 -2.16 1.53 30.43
N LEU A 332 -1.18 2.25 30.97
CA LEU A 332 -0.02 1.63 31.61
C LEU A 332 -0.51 1.04 32.94
N GLU A 333 -0.73 -0.27 32.99
CA GLU A 333 -0.79 -0.92 34.30
C GLU A 333 0.61 -0.80 34.92
N ALA A 334 0.72 0.06 35.93
CA ALA A 334 1.89 0.12 36.77
C ALA A 334 2.00 -1.24 37.46
N THR A 335 2.89 -2.10 36.98
CA THR A 335 3.31 -3.28 37.73
C THR A 335 3.95 -2.76 39.02
N GLN A 336 3.28 -3.01 40.16
CA GLN A 336 3.78 -2.71 41.49
C GLN A 336 5.04 -3.52 41.80
#